data_AF-A0A7X5SCU9-F1
#
_entry.id   AF-A0A7X5SCU9-F1
#
_cell.length_a   1.000
_cell.length_b   1.000
_cell.length_c   1.000
_cell.angle_alpha   90.00
_cell.angle_beta   90.00
_cell.angle_gamma   90.00
#
_symmetry.space_group_name_H-M   'P 1'
#
loop_
_entity.id
_entity.type
_entity.pdbx_description
1 polymer ?
#
loop_
_entity_poly.entity_id
_entity_poly.type
_entity_poly.pdbx_seq_one_letter_code
_entity_poly.pdbx_strand_id
1 'polypeptide(L)'
;EPIIRANILTPPDYVGNIITLCEEKRGTQIGINYLGSQVQISYELPMAEVVLDFFDKLKSVSRGYASLDYHFLRFDAGPFVRVDTLING
;
A
#
# COMPACT_ATOMS: atom_id res chain seq x y z
N GLU A 1 -2.74 -13.69 -6.31
CA GLU A 1 -3.25 -12.30 -6.29
C GLU A 1 -2.42 -11.42 -7.21
N PRO A 2 -3.00 -10.35 -7.78
CA PRO A 2 -2.25 -9.31 -8.46
C PRO A 2 -1.45 -8.47 -7.45
N ILE A 3 -0.17 -8.26 -7.74
CA ILE A 3 0.76 -7.42 -6.98
C ILE A 3 0.98 -6.12 -7.75
N ILE A 4 0.98 -5.00 -7.03
CA ILE A 4 1.31 -3.68 -7.56
C ILE A 4 2.65 -3.20 -7.01
N ARG A 5 3.35 -2.36 -7.77
CA ARG A 5 4.42 -1.50 -7.25
C ARG A 5 3.81 -0.15 -6.92
N ALA A 6 3.82 0.22 -5.65
CA ALA A 6 3.39 1.51 -5.13
C ALA A 6 4.60 2.42 -4.90
N ASN A 7 4.51 3.66 -5.37
CA ASN A 7 5.45 4.74 -5.12
C ASN A 7 4.73 5.84 -4.34
N ILE A 8 5.17 6.07 -3.11
CA ILE A 8 4.58 7.04 -2.21
C ILE A 8 5.57 8.19 -2.01
N LEU A 9 5.09 9.42 -2.15
CA LEU A 9 5.91 10.62 -1.96
C LEU A 9 5.34 11.44 -0.80
N THR A 10 6.16 11.75 0.19
CA THR A 10 5.71 12.44 1.42
C THR A 10 6.84 13.24 2.07
N PRO A 11 6.55 14.23 2.94
CA PRO A 11 7.55 14.80 3.85
C PRO A 11 8.14 13.77 4.83
N PRO A 12 9.39 13.95 5.30
CA PRO A 12 10.06 13.02 6.21
C PRO A 12 9.29 12.67 7.49
N ASP A 13 8.51 13.62 8.02
CA ASP A 13 7.78 13.48 9.28
C ASP A 13 6.74 12.35 9.28
N TYR A 14 6.26 11.93 8.11
CA TYR A 14 5.21 10.92 7.97
C TYR A 14 5.71 9.53 7.57
N VAL A 15 7.01 9.38 7.28
CA VAL A 15 7.60 8.14 6.75
C VAL A 15 7.29 6.94 7.64
N GLY A 16 7.46 7.07 8.96
CA GLY A 16 7.21 5.98 9.90
C GLY A 16 5.77 5.48 9.84
N ASN A 17 4.79 6.38 9.87
CA ASN A 17 3.36 6.02 9.82
C ASN A 17 2.99 5.33 8.50
N ILE A 18 3.59 5.78 7.38
CA ILE A 18 3.34 5.19 6.06
C ILE A 18 3.96 3.79 5.96
N ILE A 19 5.17 3.59 6.48
CA ILE A 19 5.80 2.27 6.54
C ILE A 19 4.91 1.31 7.34
N THR A 20 4.48 1.71 8.55
CA THR A 20 3.58 0.89 9.36
C THR A 20 2.31 0.51 8.60
N LEU A 21 1.68 1.46 7.91
CA LEU A 21 0.50 1.19 7.09
C LEU A 21 0.79 0.19 5.95
N CYS A 22 1.94 0.29 5.28
CA CYS A 22 2.30 -0.63 4.21
C CYS A 22 2.56 -2.05 4.74
N GLU A 23 3.22 -2.18 5.90
CA GLU A 23 3.47 -3.47 6.56
C GLU A 23 2.16 -4.14 7.02
N GLU A 24 1.21 -3.38 7.60
CA GLU A 24 -0.14 -3.86 7.94
C GLU A 24 -0.89 -4.43 6.73
N LYS A 25 -0.60 -3.91 5.54
CA LYS A 25 -1.19 -4.34 4.26
C LYS A 25 -0.38 -5.41 3.54
N ARG A 26 0.44 -6.18 4.28
CA ARG A 26 1.29 -7.25 3.73
C ARG A 26 2.25 -6.75 2.65
N GLY A 27 2.66 -5.49 2.74
CA GLY A 27 3.58 -4.86 1.81
C GLY A 27 5.01 -5.36 2.02
N THR A 28 5.78 -5.37 0.94
CA THR A 28 7.23 -5.60 1.00
C THR A 28 7.95 -4.33 0.58
N GLN A 29 8.80 -3.82 1.46
CA GLN A 29 9.61 -2.64 1.16
C GLN A 29 10.63 -2.93 0.07
N ILE A 30 10.70 -2.03 -0.92
CA ILE A 30 11.62 -2.14 -2.05
C ILE A 30 12.73 -1.11 -1.94
N GLY A 31 12.41 0.08 -1.47
CA GLY A 31 13.40 1.14 -1.34
C GLY A 31 12.83 2.40 -0.72
N ILE A 32 13.74 3.22 -0.20
CA ILE A 32 13.46 4.55 0.33
C ILE A 32 14.54 5.48 -0.23
N ASN A 33 14.12 6.55 -0.89
CA ASN A 33 15.00 7.58 -1.43
C ASN A 33 14.65 8.94 -0.83
N TYR A 34 15.65 9.61 -0.25
CA TYR A 34 15.50 10.97 0.28
C TYR A 34 15.80 11.99 -0.81
N LEU A 35 14.80 12.81 -1.15
CA LEU A 35 14.79 13.82 -2.21
C LEU A 35 14.72 15.22 -1.58
N GLY A 36 15.75 15.58 -0.81
CA GLY A 36 15.80 16.86 -0.10
C GLY A 36 14.68 16.99 0.94
N SER A 37 13.64 17.76 0.62
CA SER A 37 12.48 17.99 1.50
C SER A 37 11.40 16.91 1.42
N GLN A 38 11.53 15.95 0.51
CA GLN A 38 10.59 14.83 0.36
C GLN A 38 11.29 13.48 0.43
N VAL A 39 10.51 12.45 0.71
CA VAL A 39 10.93 11.05 0.75
C VAL A 39 10.04 10.28 -0.19
N GLN A 40 10.66 9.54 -1.10
CA GLN A 40 10.01 8.56 -1.94
C GLN A 40 10.16 7.18 -1.31
N ILE A 41 9.04 6.50 -1.09
CA ILE A 41 8.95 5.17 -0.50
C ILE A 41 8.35 4.25 -1.57
N SER A 42 9.05 3.16 -1.90
CA SER A 42 8.58 2.17 -2.87
C SER A 42 8.26 0.85 -2.16
N TYR A 43 7.04 0.34 -2.37
CA TYR A 43 6.55 -0.93 -1.83
C TYR A 43 5.95 -1.80 -2.93
N GLU A 44 6.03 -3.12 -2.74
CA GLU A 44 5.15 -4.07 -3.42
C GLU A 44 3.98 -4.38 -2.50
N LEU A 45 2.75 -4.26 -3.01
CA LEU A 45 1.52 -4.48 -2.24
C LEU A 45 0.57 -5.41 -3.01
N PRO A 46 -0.18 -6.28 -2.33
CA PRO A 46 -1.30 -6.97 -2.95
C PRO A 46 -2.41 -5.99 -3.31
N MET A 47 -2.92 -6.04 -4.55
CA MET A 47 -3.95 -5.11 -5.03
C MET A 47 -5.22 -5.15 -4.19
N ALA A 48 -5.59 -6.33 -3.66
CA ALA A 48 -6.77 -6.49 -2.81
C ALA A 48 -6.72 -5.62 -1.55
N GLU A 49 -5.53 -5.43 -0.99
CA GLU A 49 -5.31 -4.59 0.21
C GLU A 49 -5.42 -3.10 -0.11
N VAL A 50 -5.09 -2.72 -1.35
CA VAL A 50 -5.07 -1.32 -1.80
C VAL A 50 -6.47 -0.83 -2.17
N VAL A 51 -7.30 -1.69 -2.77
CA VAL A 51 -8.65 -1.33 -3.25
C VAL A 51 -9.66 -1.08 -2.12
N LEU A 52 -9.43 -1.63 -0.92
CA LEU A 52 -10.37 -1.53 0.20
C LEU A 52 -10.36 -0.15 0.87
N ASP A 53 -9.27 0.22 1.54
CA ASP A 53 -9.21 1.44 2.38
C ASP A 53 -7.82 2.09 2.44
N PHE A 54 -6.87 1.61 1.63
CA PHE A 54 -5.47 2.05 1.72
C PHE A 54 -5.31 3.53 1.41
N PHE A 55 -5.97 4.04 0.38
CA PHE A 55 -5.83 5.44 -0.04
C PHE A 55 -6.32 6.41 1.05
N ASP A 56 -7.48 6.12 1.65
CA ASP A 56 -8.05 6.96 2.72
C ASP A 56 -7.17 6.92 3.98
N LYS A 57 -6.68 5.73 4.36
CA LYS A 57 -5.73 5.57 5.46
C LYS A 57 -4.44 6.31 5.20
N LEU A 58 -3.87 6.19 4.00
CA LEU A 58 -2.65 6.88 3.59
C LEU A 58 -2.80 8.39 3.73
N LYS A 59 -3.91 8.95 3.22
CA LYS A 59 -4.22 10.37 3.36
C LYS A 59 -4.41 10.79 4.81
N SER A 60 -5.05 9.96 5.64
CA SER A 60 -5.24 10.25 7.06
C SER A 60 -3.90 10.31 7.82
N VAL A 61 -3.07 9.26 7.72
CA VAL A 61 -1.80 9.16 8.47
C VAL A 61 -0.76 10.19 8.03
N SER A 62 -0.88 10.70 6.80
CA SER A 62 -0.03 11.76 6.25
C SER A 62 -0.65 13.16 6.34
N ARG A 63 -1.82 13.33 6.96
CA ARG A 63 -2.58 14.60 6.94
C ARG A 63 -2.78 15.19 5.54
N GLY A 64 -2.95 14.33 4.53
CA GLY A 64 -3.13 14.69 3.13
C GLY A 64 -1.85 14.92 2.32
N TYR A 65 -0.68 15.01 2.96
CA TYR A 65 0.60 15.32 2.31
C TYR A 65 1.20 14.19 1.45
N ALA A 66 0.79 12.93 1.65
CA ALA A 66 1.29 11.82 0.84
C ALA A 66 0.55 11.76 -0.51
N SER A 67 1.30 11.56 -1.60
CA SER A 67 0.76 11.12 -2.89
C SER A 67 1.12 9.66 -3.15
N LEU A 68 0.32 8.99 -3.97
CA LEU A 68 0.51 7.59 -4.34
C LEU A 68 0.40 7.47 -5.85
N ASP A 69 1.40 6.87 -6.47
CA ASP A 69 1.36 6.31 -7.81
C ASP A 69 1.51 4.80 -7.70
N TYR A 70 0.79 4.03 -8.51
CA TYR A 70 0.98 2.59 -8.55
C TYR A 70 0.74 2.00 -9.94
N HIS A 71 1.42 0.90 -10.21
CA HIS A 71 1.22 0.10 -11.42
C HIS A 71 1.20 -1.38 -11.10
N PHE A 72 0.51 -2.14 -11.93
CA PHE A 72 0.54 -3.59 -11.88
C PHE A 72 1.97 -4.09 -12.15
N LEU A 73 2.44 -5.03 -11.32
CA LEU A 73 3.77 -5.61 -11.43
C LEU A 73 3.72 -7.06 -11.93
N ARG A 74 2.99 -7.92 -11.22
CA ARG A 74 2.88 -9.36 -11.55
C ARG A 74 1.67 -9.99 -10.87
N PHE A 75 1.35 -11.21 -11.29
CA PHE A 75 0.55 -12.11 -10.46
C PHE A 75 1.47 -12.95 -9.58
N ASP A 76 1.07 -13.13 -8.33
CA ASP A 76 1.74 -14.03 -7.40
C ASP A 76 0.78 -15.14 -6.93
N ALA A 77 1.31 -16.35 -6.72
CA ALA A 77 0.52 -17.44 -6.18
C ALA A 77 0.34 -17.21 -4.68
N GLY A 78 -0.92 -17.16 -4.23
CA GLY A 78 -1.26 -16.93 -2.83
C GLY A 78 -2.26 -17.98 -2.32
N PRO A 79 -2.35 -18.18 -1.00
CA PRO A 79 -3.21 -19.20 -0.39
C PRO A 79 -4.68 -18.74 -0.34
N PHE A 80 -5.34 -18.61 -1.49
CA PHE A 80 -6.74 -18.19 -1.55
C PHE A 80 -7.69 -19.35 -1.30
N VAL A 81 -8.75 -19.08 -0.53
CA VAL A 81 -9.90 -19.98 -0.36
C VAL A 81 -11.18 -19.26 -0.78
N ARG A 82 -12.11 -19.99 -1.39
CA ARG A 82 -13.44 -19.44 -1.72
C ARG A 82 -14.28 -19.41 -0.45
N VAL A 83 -14.88 -18.26 -0.14
CA VAL A 83 -15.82 -18.12 0.97
C VAL A 83 -17.21 -17.89 0.38
N ASP A 84 -18.16 -18.76 0.73
CA ASP A 84 -19.55 -18.68 0.30
C ASP A 84 -20.42 -18.12 1.46
N THR A 85 -21.27 -17.14 1.19
CA THR A 85 -22.20 -16.55 2.18
C THR A 85 -23.65 -16.82 1.75
N LEU A 86 -24.41 -17.57 2.54
CA LEU A 86 -25.82 -17.86 2.28
C LEU A 86 -26.73 -16.97 3.16
N ILE A 87 -27.77 -16.40 2.56
CA ILE A 87 -28.83 -15.68 3.28
C ILE A 87 -30.15 -16.34 2.90
N ASN A 88 -30.86 -16.88 3.90
CA ASN A 88 -32.15 -17.57 3.74
C ASN A 88 -32.17 -18.85 2.89
N GLY A 89 -31.01 -19.48 2.64
CA GLY A 89 -30.92 -20.79 1.97
C GLY A 89 -30.97 -20.70 0.45
#